data_AF-A0A563VSG8-F1
#
_entry.id   AF-A0A563VSG8-F1
#
_cell.length_a   1.000
_cell.length_b   1.000
_cell.length_c   1.000
_cell.angle_alpha   90.00
_cell.angle_beta   90.00
_cell.angle_gamma   90.00
#
_symmetry.space_group_name_H-M   'P 1'
#
loop_
_entity.id
_entity.type
_entity.pdbx_description
1 polymer ?
#
loop_
_entity_poly.entity_id
_entity_poly.type
_entity_poly.pdbx_seq_one_letter_code
_entity_poly.pdbx_strand_id
1 'polypeptide(L)'
;MIKEWLDTGSYTAYFNMNRETETVETKKSDFEEVKKLNQPSTKKDPILNEQILLEKKKFKQTISEIDNEMNRLGWTVEDGKNYLSQNYGVTRRRSLSKNQLAEFLQYLKQL
;
A
#
# COMPACT_ATOMS: atom_id res chain seq x y z
N MET A 1 31.60 21.89 -3.10
CA MET A 1 30.58 21.58 -2.08
C MET A 1 29.82 20.34 -2.53
N ILE A 2 30.38 19.18 -2.23
CA ILE A 2 29.77 17.88 -2.52
C ILE A 2 29.10 17.49 -1.21
N LYS A 3 27.76 17.39 -1.18
CA LYS A 3 27.08 16.93 0.03
C LYS A 3 27.37 15.44 0.19
N GLU A 4 28.20 15.18 1.19
CA GLU A 4 28.50 13.87 1.76
C GLU A 4 27.19 13.13 2.04
N TRP A 5 27.00 12.02 1.35
CA TRP A 5 26.08 10.98 1.80
C TRP A 5 26.76 10.28 2.97
N LEU A 6 26.49 10.76 4.18
CA LEU A 6 26.83 10.01 5.39
C LEU A 6 25.88 8.84 5.53
N ASP A 7 26.46 7.67 5.32
CA ASP A 7 26.13 6.39 5.92
C ASP A 7 25.33 6.52 7.23
N THR A 8 24.03 6.21 7.14
CA THR A 8 23.33 5.59 8.27
C THR A 8 22.87 4.23 7.80
N GLY A 9 23.79 3.27 7.86
CA GLY A 9 23.50 1.94 8.38
C GLY A 9 22.46 1.17 7.59
N SER A 10 22.96 0.24 6.78
CA SER A 10 22.29 -1.02 6.45
C SER A 10 21.18 -1.36 7.45
N TYR A 11 19.93 -1.14 7.05
CA TYR A 11 18.82 -1.65 7.84
C TYR A 11 17.75 -2.23 6.92
N THR A 12 17.71 -3.54 6.99
CA THR A 12 16.71 -4.49 6.55
C THR A 12 15.28 -4.21 7.06
N ALA A 13 14.91 -2.96 7.39
CA ALA A 13 13.57 -2.58 7.87
C ALA A 13 12.50 -2.50 6.76
N TYR A 14 12.83 -2.78 5.50
CA TYR A 14 11.81 -2.83 4.45
C TYR A 14 10.90 -4.08 4.51
N PHE A 15 11.11 -4.96 5.49
CA PHE A 15 10.25 -6.13 5.74
C PHE A 15 9.98 -6.34 7.24
N ASN A 16 9.29 -5.40 7.91
CA ASN A 16 8.40 -5.74 9.03
C ASN A 16 7.53 -4.55 9.45
N MET A 17 6.32 -4.49 8.89
CA MET A 17 5.19 -3.79 9.51
C MET A 17 4.08 -4.83 9.75
N ASN A 18 4.35 -5.82 10.61
CA ASN A 18 3.34 -6.70 11.15
C ASN A 18 3.49 -6.81 12.68
N ARG A 19 2.41 -6.39 13.38
CA ARG A 19 1.84 -6.98 14.60
C ARG A 19 2.43 -6.60 15.97
N GLU A 20 1.77 -5.64 16.64
CA GLU A 20 1.41 -5.63 18.09
C GLU A 20 0.08 -4.84 18.19
N THR A 21 -1.08 -5.47 18.42
CA THR A 21 -1.74 -5.78 19.72
C THR A 21 -1.88 -4.59 20.66
N GLU A 22 -3.02 -3.92 20.59
CA GLU A 22 -3.62 -3.33 21.80
C GLU A 22 -5.14 -3.44 21.75
N THR A 23 -5.66 -3.90 22.87
CA THR A 23 -7.03 -4.30 23.16
C THR A 23 -7.94 -3.10 23.36
N VAL A 24 -9.06 -3.04 22.65
CA VAL A 24 -10.22 -2.26 23.09
C VAL A 24 -11.41 -3.20 23.19
N GLU A 25 -11.64 -3.64 24.41
CA GLU A 25 -12.82 -4.34 24.86
C GLU A 25 -14.03 -3.41 24.72
N THR A 26 -14.89 -3.67 23.73
CA THR A 26 -16.26 -3.14 23.72
C THR A 26 -17.25 -4.28 23.52
N LYS A 27 -18.28 -4.20 24.36
CA LYS A 27 -19.18 -5.27 24.77
C LYS A 27 -19.97 -5.86 23.61
N LYS A 28 -20.16 -7.19 23.69
CA LYS A 28 -21.06 -8.00 22.87
C LYS A 28 -22.52 -7.56 23.03
N SER A 29 -23.18 -7.18 21.94
CA SER A 29 -24.61 -7.45 21.72
C SER A 29 -24.95 -7.23 20.24
N ASP A 30 -25.44 -8.30 19.61
CA ASP A 30 -26.43 -8.28 18.52
C ASP A 30 -26.03 -7.95 17.07
N PHE A 31 -24.86 -8.44 16.61
CA PHE A 31 -24.60 -8.57 15.16
C PHE A 31 -23.80 -9.85 14.82
N GLU A 32 -24.38 -11.03 15.03
CA GLU A 32 -23.87 -12.31 14.45
C GLU A 32 -24.62 -12.76 13.19
N GLU A 33 -25.40 -11.87 12.55
CA GLU A 33 -26.15 -12.17 11.32
C GLU A 33 -25.70 -11.36 10.09
N VAL A 34 -24.40 -11.09 9.95
CA VAL A 34 -23.79 -10.66 8.67
C VAL A 34 -22.50 -11.42 8.34
N LYS A 35 -22.31 -12.60 8.95
CA LYS A 35 -21.21 -13.55 8.65
C LYS A 35 -21.51 -14.52 7.49
N LYS A 36 -22.45 -14.17 6.61
CA LYS A 36 -22.80 -14.96 5.41
C LYS A 36 -23.19 -14.07 4.24
N LEU A 37 -22.24 -13.36 3.62
CA LEU A 37 -22.13 -13.15 2.17
C LEU A 37 -20.98 -12.18 1.89
N ASN A 38 -19.78 -12.72 1.67
CA ASN A 38 -18.77 -12.23 0.70
C ASN A 38 -17.47 -13.06 0.84
N GLN A 39 -17.62 -14.37 1.04
CA GLN A 39 -16.66 -15.32 0.51
C GLN A 39 -17.00 -15.48 -0.98
N PRO A 40 -16.19 -15.02 -1.95
CA PRO A 40 -16.32 -15.52 -3.30
C PRO A 40 -15.75 -16.94 -3.33
N SER A 41 -16.56 -17.90 -2.87
CA SER A 41 -16.38 -19.31 -3.18
C SER A 41 -17.31 -19.66 -4.32
N THR A 42 -16.87 -19.44 -5.56
CA THR A 42 -17.48 -20.07 -6.74
C THR A 42 -16.38 -20.74 -7.57
N LYS A 43 -16.43 -22.07 -7.63
CA LYS A 43 -15.58 -22.89 -8.49
C LYS A 43 -15.84 -22.56 -9.97
N LYS A 44 -14.75 -22.58 -10.75
CA LYS A 44 -14.60 -22.85 -12.20
C LYS A 44 -14.97 -21.73 -13.19
N ASP A 45 -14.00 -20.84 -13.43
CA ASP A 45 -13.56 -20.43 -14.77
C ASP A 45 -12.04 -20.17 -14.71
N PRO A 46 -11.19 -20.90 -15.46
CA PRO A 46 -9.73 -20.72 -15.41
C PRO A 46 -9.30 -19.29 -15.76
N ILE A 47 -10.07 -18.62 -16.63
CA ILE A 47 -9.76 -17.33 -17.22
C ILE A 47 -9.91 -16.17 -16.20
N LEU A 48 -10.88 -16.26 -15.28
CA LEU A 48 -11.15 -15.21 -14.28
C LEU A 48 -10.06 -15.15 -13.20
N ASN A 49 -9.49 -16.30 -12.82
CA ASN A 49 -8.46 -16.38 -11.80
C ASN A 49 -7.14 -15.76 -12.26
N GLU A 50 -6.79 -15.91 -13.53
CA GLU A 50 -5.56 -15.34 -14.10
C GLU A 50 -5.64 -13.81 -14.17
N GLN A 51 -6.78 -13.25 -14.56
CA GLN A 51 -6.99 -11.80 -14.57
C GLN A 51 -6.89 -11.20 -13.17
N ILE A 52 -7.54 -11.81 -12.18
CA ILE A 52 -7.46 -11.36 -10.78
C ILE A 52 -6.02 -11.44 -10.27
N LEU A 53 -5.29 -12.50 -10.61
CA LEU A 53 -3.89 -12.66 -10.22
C LEU A 53 -2.99 -11.62 -10.88
N LEU A 54 -3.20 -11.34 -12.18
CA LEU A 54 -2.47 -10.34 -12.93
C LEU A 54 -2.69 -8.95 -12.35
N GLU A 55 -3.93 -8.59 -12.03
CA GLU A 55 -4.24 -7.29 -11.43
C GLU A 55 -3.63 -7.14 -10.03
N LYS A 56 -3.63 -8.21 -9.22
CA LYS A 56 -2.91 -8.22 -7.93
C LYS A 56 -1.39 -8.08 -8.13
N LYS A 57 -0.83 -8.73 -9.15
CA LYS A 57 0.60 -8.64 -9.48
C LYS A 57 0.96 -7.23 -9.92
N LYS A 58 0.21 -6.64 -10.84
CA LYS A 58 0.38 -5.25 -11.29
C LYS A 58 0.28 -4.28 -10.12
N PHE A 59 -0.72 -4.43 -9.25
CA PHE A 59 -0.85 -3.59 -8.06
C PHE A 59 0.40 -3.63 -7.17
N LYS A 60 0.94 -4.82 -6.91
CA LYS A 60 2.19 -4.97 -6.14
C LYS A 60 3.38 -4.35 -6.85
N GLN A 61 3.48 -4.49 -8.18
CA GLN A 61 4.54 -3.89 -8.99
C GLN A 61 4.48 -2.37 -8.92
N THR A 62 3.30 -1.76 -9.09
CA THR A 62 3.12 -0.30 -9.00
C THR A 62 3.51 0.24 -7.62
N ILE A 63 3.16 -0.47 -6.54
CA ILE A 63 3.60 -0.09 -5.19
C ILE A 63 5.14 -0.09 -5.09
N SER A 64 5.80 -1.13 -5.61
CA SER A 64 7.27 -1.20 -5.61
C SER A 64 7.92 -0.15 -6.49
N GLU A 65 7.31 0.23 -7.62
CA GLU A 65 7.79 1.34 -8.45
C GLU A 65 7.68 2.66 -7.71
N ILE A 66 6.58 2.91 -7.00
CA ILE A 66 6.43 4.11 -6.16
C ILE A 66 7.51 4.15 -5.08
N ASP A 67 7.80 3.02 -4.43
CA ASP A 67 8.90 2.93 -3.46
C ASP A 67 10.24 3.33 -4.10
N ASN A 68 10.53 2.83 -5.31
CA ASN A 68 11.76 3.15 -6.02
C ASN A 68 11.85 4.64 -6.41
N GLU A 69 10.76 5.24 -6.89
CA GLU A 69 10.73 6.65 -7.26
C GLU A 69 10.86 7.56 -6.03
N MET A 70 10.18 7.23 -4.93
CA MET A 70 10.36 7.95 -3.67
C MET A 70 11.82 7.89 -3.20
N ASN A 71 12.45 6.72 -3.27
CA ASN A 71 13.86 6.56 -2.94
C ASN A 71 14.77 7.38 -3.86
N ARG A 72 14.54 7.38 -5.18
CA ARG A 72 15.29 8.19 -6.16
C ARG A 72 15.24 9.68 -5.81
N LEU A 73 14.08 10.16 -5.38
CA LEU A 73 13.83 11.56 -5.01
C LEU A 73 14.29 11.91 -3.60
N GLY A 74 14.74 10.93 -2.80
CA GLY A 74 15.03 11.13 -1.39
C GLY A 74 13.80 11.46 -0.53
N TRP A 75 12.60 11.11 -1.00
CA TRP A 75 11.36 11.30 -0.25
C TRP A 75 11.30 10.35 0.93
N THR A 76 11.01 10.89 2.10
CA THR A 76 10.75 10.08 3.29
C THR A 76 9.34 9.47 3.23
N VAL A 77 9.10 8.48 4.09
CA VAL A 77 7.75 7.92 4.27
C VAL A 77 6.75 8.99 4.69
N GLU A 78 7.20 9.97 5.48
CA GLU A 78 6.33 11.04 5.97
C GLU A 78 5.96 12.03 4.86
N ASP A 79 6.89 12.35 3.96
CA ASP A 79 6.61 13.15 2.76
C ASP A 79 5.55 12.47 1.89
N GLY A 80 5.70 11.14 1.71
CA GLY A 80 4.71 10.32 1.01
C GLY A 80 3.34 10.39 1.69
N LYS A 81 3.25 10.15 3.01
CA LYS A 81 1.97 10.22 3.74
C LYS A 81 1.35 11.61 3.65
N ASN A 82 2.14 12.68 3.79
CA ASN A 82 1.67 14.05 3.71
C ASN A 82 1.07 14.33 2.34
N TYR A 83 1.77 13.94 1.28
CA TYR A 83 1.27 14.05 -0.09
C TYR A 83 -0.06 13.30 -0.25
N LEU A 84 -0.14 12.05 0.22
CA LEU A 84 -1.36 11.24 0.07
C LEU A 84 -2.54 11.80 0.87
N SER A 85 -2.26 12.32 2.07
CA SER A 85 -3.28 12.94 2.92
C SER A 85 -3.84 14.20 2.27
N GLN A 86 -2.97 15.04 1.72
CA GLN A 86 -3.36 16.30 1.07
C GLN A 86 -4.08 16.10 -0.27
N ASN A 87 -3.65 15.12 -1.09
CA ASN A 87 -4.18 14.95 -2.45
C ASN A 87 -5.32 13.92 -2.53
N TYR A 88 -5.35 12.92 -1.65
CA TYR A 88 -6.30 11.81 -1.73
C TYR A 88 -7.06 11.54 -0.42
N GLY A 89 -6.77 12.27 0.66
CA GLY A 89 -7.41 12.07 1.97
C GLY A 89 -7.06 10.75 2.66
N VAL A 90 -5.99 10.06 2.21
CA VAL A 90 -5.55 8.78 2.79
C VAL A 90 -4.09 8.85 3.20
N THR A 91 -3.69 8.06 4.20
CA THR A 91 -2.30 8.03 4.67
C THR A 91 -1.51 6.83 4.13
N ARG A 92 -2.18 5.84 3.54
CA ARG A 92 -1.55 4.59 3.10
C ARG A 92 -1.68 4.42 1.59
N ARG A 93 -0.56 4.16 0.91
CA ARG A 93 -0.53 3.86 -0.54
C ARG A 93 -1.41 2.67 -0.93
N ARG A 94 -1.51 1.66 -0.07
CA ARG A 94 -2.38 0.48 -0.30
C ARG A 94 -3.87 0.79 -0.23
N SER A 95 -4.25 1.95 0.29
CA SER A 95 -5.64 2.43 0.33
C SER A 95 -6.03 3.22 -0.91
N LEU A 96 -5.09 3.49 -1.83
CA LEU A 96 -5.37 4.16 -3.09
C LEU A 96 -6.10 3.23 -4.07
N SER A 97 -7.01 3.81 -4.85
CA SER A 97 -7.53 3.15 -6.05
C SER A 97 -6.44 2.99 -7.12
N LYS A 98 -6.68 2.13 -8.12
CA LYS A 98 -5.72 1.90 -9.22
C LYS A 98 -5.34 3.19 -9.94
N ASN A 99 -6.31 4.08 -10.17
CA ASN A 99 -6.09 5.35 -10.88
C ASN A 99 -5.23 6.30 -10.02
N GLN A 100 -5.60 6.49 -8.75
CA GLN A 100 -4.82 7.33 -7.82
C GLN A 100 -3.40 6.81 -7.62
N LEU A 101 -3.22 5.48 -7.64
CA LEU A 101 -1.89 4.87 -7.55
C LEU A 101 -1.05 5.16 -8.81
N ALA A 102 -1.66 5.10 -9.99
CA ALA A 102 -1.01 5.45 -11.26
C ALA A 102 -0.69 6.94 -11.35
N GLU A 103 -1.62 7.80 -10.94
CA GLU A 103 -1.43 9.27 -10.85
C GLU A 103 -0.26 9.61 -9.92
N PHE A 104 -0.21 9.00 -8.74
CA PHE A 104 0.88 9.24 -7.80
C PHE A 104 2.23 8.78 -8.37
N LEU A 105 2.29 7.60 -8.98
CA LEU A 105 3.51 7.12 -9.63
C LEU A 105 3.95 8.05 -10.77
N GLN A 106 3.01 8.50 -11.60
CA GLN A 106 3.31 9.42 -12.69
C GLN A 106 3.84 10.76 -12.17
N TYR A 107 3.24 11.30 -11.11
CA TYR A 107 3.71 12.51 -10.45
C TYR A 107 5.16 12.36 -9.99
N LEU A 108 5.50 11.27 -9.29
CA LEU A 108 6.87 11.03 -8.84
C LEU A 108 7.87 10.89 -10.01
N LYS A 109 7.46 10.29 -11.13
CA LYS A 109 8.30 10.17 -12.34
C LYS A 109 8.57 11.51 -13.03
N GLN A 110 7.75 12.53 -12.77
CA GLN A 110 7.90 13.87 -13.35
C GLN A 110 8.74 14.81 -12.48
N LEU A 111 9.06 14.41 -11.24
CA LEU A 111 10.00 15.10 -10.35
C LEU A 111 11.45 14.67 -10.61
#